data_AF-A0A6H2TZR7-F1
#
_entry.id   AF-A0A6H2TZR7-F1
#
_cell.length_a   1.000
_cell.length_b   1.000
_cell.length_c   1.000
_cell.angle_alpha   90.00
_cell.angle_beta   90.00
_cell.angle_gamma   90.00
#
_symmetry.space_group_name_H-M   'P 1'
#
loop_
_entity.id
_entity.type
_entity.pdbx_description
1 polymer ?
#
loop_
_entity_poly.entity_id
_entity_poly.type
_entity_poly.pdbx_seq_one_letter_code
_entity_poly.pdbx_strand_id
1 'polypeptide(L)'
;PGVFDRLGNLQWLSLHTNQLKSIPRGAFENLKSLTHIFLYNNPWDCACSDILYLSRWISQHPGVVIYYDWDVDPDSARCSGTNTPVRAVTEASTSPSKCP
;
A
#
# COMPACT_ATOMS: atom_id res chain seq x y z
N PRO A 1 -10.41 -2.43 -17.16
CA PRO A 1 -10.43 -1.25 -16.28
C PRO A 1 -10.29 -1.68 -14.82
N GLY A 2 -9.22 -1.25 -14.16
CA GLY A 2 -9.01 -1.37 -12.73
C GLY A 2 -9.97 -0.48 -11.93
N VAL A 3 -10.13 -0.79 -10.64
CA VAL A 3 -11.16 -0.20 -9.77
C VAL A 3 -11.04 1.32 -9.61
N PHE A 4 -9.83 1.87 -9.72
CA PHE A 4 -9.58 3.31 -9.56
C PHE A 4 -9.24 4.03 -10.87
N ASP A 5 -9.30 3.36 -12.03
CA ASP A 5 -8.80 3.91 -13.31
C ASP A 5 -9.48 5.22 -13.72
N ARG A 6 -10.76 5.40 -13.36
CA ARG A 6 -11.55 6.58 -13.73
C ARG A 6 -11.55 7.68 -12.68
N LEU A 7 -10.81 7.50 -11.59
CA LEU A 7 -10.80 8.40 -10.44
C LEU A 7 -9.63 9.38 -10.48
N GLY A 8 -9.37 9.99 -11.63
CA GLY A 8 -8.23 10.90 -11.83
C GLY A 8 -8.18 12.09 -10.87
N ASN A 9 -9.35 12.58 -10.45
CA ASN A 9 -9.51 13.72 -9.53
C ASN A 9 -9.62 13.29 -8.05
N LEU A 10 -9.47 12.00 -7.73
CA LEU A 10 -9.57 11.53 -6.35
C LEU A 10 -8.38 12.03 -5.55
N GLN A 11 -8.67 12.82 -4.52
CA GLN A 11 -7.64 13.38 -3.65
C GLN A 11 -7.39 12.50 -2.43
N TRP A 12 -8.45 11.88 -1.89
CA TRP A 12 -8.43 11.20 -0.61
C TRP A 12 -8.92 9.77 -0.81
N LEU A 13 -8.11 8.79 -0.41
CA LEU A 13 -8.43 7.37 -0.49
C LEU A 13 -8.23 6.71 0.88
N SER A 14 -9.32 6.21 1.46
CA SER A 14 -9.27 5.50 2.73
C SER A 14 -9.41 4.00 2.52
N LEU A 15 -8.36 3.23 2.85
CA LEU A 15 -8.35 1.77 2.81
C LEU A 15 -7.97 1.15 4.16
N HIS A 16 -7.77 1.97 5.20
CA HIS A 16 -7.35 1.53 6.53
C HIS A 16 -8.45 0.71 7.23
N THR A 17 -8.07 -0.08 8.24
CA THR A 17 -8.99 -0.96 9.01
C THR A 17 -9.80 -1.90 8.11
N ASN A 18 -9.08 -2.66 7.28
CA ASN A 18 -9.66 -3.66 6.38
C ASN A 18 -8.87 -4.99 6.48
N GLN A 19 -9.15 -5.94 5.58
CA GLN A 19 -8.49 -7.24 5.51
C GLN A 19 -7.65 -7.37 4.22
N LEU A 20 -7.13 -6.26 3.70
CA LEU A 20 -6.30 -6.24 2.50
C LEU A 20 -4.94 -6.89 2.80
N LYS A 21 -4.54 -7.82 1.93
CA LYS A 21 -3.22 -8.49 2.01
C LYS A 21 -2.22 -7.94 1.01
N SER A 22 -2.71 -7.42 -0.12
CA SER A 22 -1.91 -6.81 -1.18
C SER A 22 -2.77 -5.80 -1.95
N ILE A 23 -2.15 -5.03 -2.84
CA ILE A 23 -2.85 -4.18 -3.81
C ILE A 23 -2.49 -4.70 -5.21
N PRO A 24 -3.49 -4.92 -6.09
CA PRO A 24 -3.23 -5.33 -7.47
C PRO A 24 -2.30 -4.36 -8.17
N ARG A 25 -1.37 -4.89 -8.97
CA ARG A 25 -0.45 -4.10 -9.76
C ARG A 25 -1.20 -3.08 -10.61
N GLY A 26 -0.78 -1.83 -10.51
CA GLY A 26 -1.32 -0.72 -11.30
C GLY A 26 -2.59 -0.08 -10.72
N ALA A 27 -3.15 -0.59 -9.61
CA ALA A 27 -4.41 -0.07 -9.06
C ALA A 27 -4.39 1.45 -8.81
N PHE A 28 -3.25 2.02 -8.42
CA PHE A 28 -3.12 3.45 -8.12
C PHE A 28 -2.54 4.29 -9.28
N GLU A 29 -2.32 3.71 -10.46
CA GLU A 29 -1.63 4.40 -11.57
C GLU A 29 -2.33 5.68 -12.03
N ASN A 30 -3.66 5.70 -12.00
CA ASN A 30 -4.46 6.82 -12.50
C ASN A 30 -4.86 7.83 -11.42
N LEU A 31 -4.45 7.64 -10.16
CA LEU A 31 -4.77 8.53 -9.04
C LEU A 31 -3.86 9.77 -9.03
N LYS A 32 -3.91 10.59 -10.07
CA LYS A 32 -2.97 11.70 -10.29
C LYS A 32 -3.14 12.88 -9.32
N SER A 33 -4.33 13.06 -8.75
CA SER A 33 -4.63 14.13 -7.78
C SER A 33 -4.56 13.66 -6.33
N LEU A 34 -4.08 12.44 -6.05
CA LEU A 34 -4.06 11.88 -4.71
C LEU A 34 -3.11 12.65 -3.80
N THR A 35 -3.62 13.06 -2.64
CA THR A 35 -2.87 13.78 -1.60
C THR A 35 -2.86 13.03 -0.27
N HIS A 36 -3.88 12.21 -0.01
CA HIS A 36 -4.00 11.46 1.24
C HIS A 36 -4.42 10.02 0.96
N ILE A 37 -3.65 9.06 1.46
CA ILE A 37 -4.03 7.65 1.49
C ILE A 37 -3.79 7.06 2.87
N PHE A 38 -4.80 6.36 3.38
CA PHE A 38 -4.74 5.69 4.67
C PHE A 38 -4.69 4.18 4.45
N LEU A 39 -3.59 3.53 4.87
CA LEU A 39 -3.31 2.10 4.62
C LEU A 39 -3.10 1.27 5.90
N TYR A 40 -3.07 1.91 7.08
CA TYR A 40 -2.83 1.26 8.36
C TYR A 40 -3.94 0.26 8.73
N ASN A 41 -3.68 -0.60 9.72
CA ASN A 41 -4.63 -1.62 10.18
C ASN A 41 -5.15 -2.53 9.04
N ASN A 42 -4.25 -3.03 8.21
CA ASN A 42 -4.50 -4.10 7.25
C ASN A 42 -3.46 -5.21 7.44
N PRO A 43 -3.82 -6.49 7.27
CA PRO A 43 -2.90 -7.61 7.40
C PRO A 43 -2.06 -7.80 6.12
N TRP A 44 -1.23 -6.82 5.78
CA TRP A 44 -0.40 -6.85 4.56
C TRP A 44 0.50 -8.09 4.54
N ASP A 45 0.34 -8.93 3.52
CA ASP A 45 1.12 -10.15 3.34
C ASP A 45 2.44 -9.81 2.63
N CYS A 46 3.47 -9.57 3.44
CA CYS A 46 4.79 -9.24 2.93
C CYS A 46 5.66 -10.45 2.56
N ALA A 47 5.13 -11.68 2.69
CA ALA A 47 5.85 -12.88 2.29
C ALA A 47 5.61 -13.20 0.80
N CYS A 48 4.39 -12.94 0.32
CA CYS A 48 4.01 -13.04 -1.08
C CYS A 48 4.62 -11.90 -1.92
N SER A 49 5.10 -12.20 -3.14
CA SER A 49 5.67 -11.19 -4.05
C SER A 49 4.68 -10.15 -4.56
N ASP A 50 3.37 -10.38 -4.46
CA ASP A 50 2.35 -9.41 -4.90
C ASP A 50 2.40 -8.10 -4.10
N ILE A 51 2.99 -8.12 -2.90
CA ILE A 51 3.18 -6.92 -2.08
C ILE A 51 4.13 -5.89 -2.72
N LEU A 52 5.00 -6.33 -3.64
CA LEU A 52 6.07 -5.50 -4.18
C LEU A 52 5.55 -4.27 -4.90
N TYR A 53 4.35 -4.34 -5.50
CA TYR A 53 3.70 -3.17 -6.07
C TYR A 53 3.46 -2.09 -5.01
N LEU A 54 2.82 -2.47 -3.90
CA LEU A 54 2.50 -1.54 -2.82
C LEU A 54 3.77 -1.01 -2.15
N SER A 55 4.74 -1.89 -1.85
CA SER A 55 6.04 -1.49 -1.27
C SER A 55 6.73 -0.41 -2.10
N ARG A 56 6.84 -0.62 -3.42
CA ARG A 56 7.45 0.35 -4.34
C ARG A 56 6.63 1.62 -4.45
N TRP A 57 5.30 1.50 -4.50
CA TRP A 57 4.43 2.66 -4.62
C TRP A 57 4.56 3.58 -3.41
N ILE A 58 4.54 3.04 -2.18
CA ILE A 58 4.76 3.82 -0.95
C ILE A 58 6.15 4.45 -0.95
N SER A 59 7.18 3.70 -1.36
CA SER A 59 8.55 4.23 -1.43
C SER A 59 8.69 5.42 -2.39
N GLN A 60 7.90 5.45 -3.47
CA GLN A 60 7.87 6.54 -4.45
C GLN A 60 6.98 7.72 -4.03
N HIS A 61 5.96 7.47 -3.19
CA HIS A 61 4.98 8.47 -2.77
C HIS A 61 4.86 8.53 -1.23
N PRO A 62 5.96 8.71 -0.48
CA PRO A 62 5.91 8.64 0.98
C PRO A 62 5.08 9.78 1.58
N GLY A 63 5.07 10.96 0.92
CA GLY A 63 4.42 12.18 1.41
C GLY A 63 2.90 12.17 1.38
N VAL A 64 2.26 11.16 0.76
CA VAL A 64 0.79 11.07 0.70
C VAL A 64 0.23 9.99 1.63
N VAL A 65 1.08 9.22 2.30
CA VAL A 65 0.63 8.17 3.23
C VAL A 65 0.45 8.79 4.61
N ILE A 66 -0.79 8.75 5.10
CA ILE A 66 -1.20 9.47 6.32
C ILE A 66 -1.65 8.47 7.39
N TYR A 67 -1.30 8.73 8.64
CA TYR A 67 -1.72 7.95 9.80
C TYR A 67 -3.02 8.48 10.44
N TYR A 68 -3.49 7.86 11.53
CA TYR A 68 -4.79 8.20 12.12
C TYR A 68 -4.84 9.62 12.71
N ASP A 69 -3.69 10.17 13.07
CA ASP A 69 -3.50 11.50 13.66
C ASP A 69 -3.31 12.61 12.61
N TRP A 70 -3.45 12.28 11.33
CA TRP A 70 -3.25 13.18 10.17
C TRP A 70 -1.80 13.54 9.87
N ASP A 71 -0.83 12.93 10.55
CA ASP A 71 0.57 13.09 10.21
C ASP A 71 0.99 12.20 9.04
N VAL A 72 1.96 12.67 8.26
CA VAL A 72 2.59 11.88 7.20
C VAL A 72 3.42 10.76 7.84
N ASP A 73 2.99 9.52 7.63
CA ASP A 73 3.69 8.33 8.12
C ASP A 73 3.72 7.25 7.01
N PRO A 74 4.79 7.21 6.21
CA PRO A 74 4.96 6.19 5.18
C PRO A 74 5.25 4.79 5.76
N ASP A 75 5.45 4.66 7.07
CA ASP A 75 5.65 3.39 7.79
C ASP A 75 4.35 2.82 8.41
N SER A 76 3.24 3.55 8.29
CA SER A 76 1.94 3.17 8.87
C SER A 76 1.33 1.90 8.29
N ALA A 77 1.64 1.56 7.03
CA ALA A 77 1.33 0.27 6.44
C ALA A 77 2.37 -0.77 6.90
N ARG A 78 1.94 -1.75 7.72
CA ARG A 78 2.84 -2.74 8.33
C ARG A 78 2.54 -4.17 7.90
N CYS A 79 3.60 -4.94 7.71
CA CYS A 79 3.55 -6.35 7.39
C CYS A 79 2.93 -7.16 8.52
N SER A 80 2.00 -8.04 8.16
CA SER A 80 1.41 -9.01 9.07
C SER A 80 2.50 -9.94 9.64
N GLY A 81 2.51 -10.10 10.97
CA GLY A 81 3.43 -10.98 11.70
C GLY A 81 4.80 -10.40 12.04
N THR A 82 5.40 -9.55 11.18
CA THR A 82 6.72 -8.95 11.44
C THR A 82 6.65 -7.51 11.94
N ASN A 83 5.52 -6.83 11.73
CA ASN A 83 5.31 -5.41 12.03
C ASN A 83 6.31 -4.45 11.33
N THR A 84 7.05 -4.95 10.35
CA THR A 84 7.97 -4.16 9.53
C THR A 84 7.18 -3.28 8.56
N PRO A 85 7.65 -2.07 8.23
CA PRO A 85 7.00 -1.24 7.23
C PRO A 85 6.94 -1.92 5.86
N VAL A 86 5.79 -1.85 5.19
CA VAL A 86 5.59 -2.43 3.86
C VAL A 86 6.57 -1.84 2.85
N ARG A 87 6.89 -0.53 2.95
CA ARG A 87 7.85 0.13 2.06
C ARG A 87 9.29 -0.36 2.19
N ALA A 88 9.63 -1.07 3.26
CA ALA A 88 10.97 -1.64 3.46
C ALA A 88 11.11 -3.04 2.83
N VAL A 89 10.01 -3.61 2.32
CA VAL A 89 10.01 -4.96 1.72
C VAL A 89 10.66 -4.92 0.35
N THR A 90 11.58 -5.86 0.11
CA THR A 90 12.30 -6.02 -1.16
C THR A 90 12.02 -7.37 -1.79
N GLU A 91 12.39 -7.55 -3.06
CA GLU A 91 12.26 -8.83 -3.76
C GLU A 91 12.95 -9.97 -3.01
N ALA A 92 14.13 -9.71 -2.42
CA ALA A 92 14.92 -10.70 -1.70
C ALA A 92 14.22 -11.27 -0.45
N SER A 93 13.27 -10.53 0.13
CA SER A 93 12.48 -10.98 1.30
C SER A 93 11.14 -11.64 0.93
N THR A 94 10.78 -11.69 -0.35
CA THR A 94 9.48 -12.18 -0.84
C THR A 94 9.63 -13.43 -1.71
N SER A 95 8.54 -14.16 -1.95
CA SER A 95 8.52 -15.24 -2.94
C SER A 95 7.14 -15.40 -3.60
N PRO A 96 7.08 -15.64 -4.93
CA PRO A 96 5.83 -16.02 -5.60
C PRO A 96 5.24 -17.33 -5.06
N SER A 97 6.08 -18.25 -4.58
CA SER A 97 5.63 -19.53 -4.00
C SER A 97 4.92 -19.38 -2.65
N LYS A 98 4.97 -18.19 -2.04
CA LYS A 98 4.28 -17.86 -0.79
C LYS A 98 2.98 -17.09 -1.02
N CYS A 99 2.59 -16.89 -2.29
CA CYS A 99 1.30 -16.31 -2.64
C CYS A 99 0.20 -17.38 -2.61
N PRO A 100 -1.04 -17.00 -2.25
CA PRO A 100 -2.19 -17.91 -2.23
C PRO A 100 -2.60 -18.40 -3.63
#